data_AF-A0A6P9CMM0-F1
#
_entry.id   AF-A0A6P9CMM0-F1
#
_cell.length_a   1.000
_cell.length_b   1.000
_cell.length_c   1.000
_cell.angle_alpha   90.00
_cell.angle_beta   90.00
_cell.angle_gamma   90.00
#
_symmetry.space_group_name_H-M   'P 1'
#
loop_
_entity.id
_entity.type
_entity.pdbx_description
1 polymer ?
#
loop_
_entity_poly.entity_id
_entity_poly.type
_entity_poly.pdbx_seq_one_letter_code
_entity_poly.pdbx_strand_id
1 'polypeptide(L)'
;MEAFLREITSTSKNLLAFREMYEYRNRLQTLTAWPFKDNCKCTPENMAKAGFIHHPHAEEPDVAKCFFCLIELEGWESNHDPWLEHSKRSQDSCGFLSLSKNFDDLTVEEYYELEMERARNFLCKTGRSIINTFEKEAALTRKRLVDHFMNKYQYTPETETSAICNKRKLCASQQIEENGL
;
A
#
# COMPACT_ATOMS: atom_id res chain seq x y z
N MET A 1 -1.14 -21.11 -6.13
CA MET A 1 -2.27 -20.52 -6.88
C MET A 1 -3.46 -20.20 -5.98
N GLU A 2 -3.91 -21.13 -5.13
CA GLU A 2 -5.08 -20.88 -4.26
C GLU A 2 -4.92 -19.74 -3.24
N ALA A 3 -3.74 -19.55 -2.64
CA ALA A 3 -3.48 -18.46 -1.71
C ALA A 3 -3.69 -17.08 -2.36
N PHE A 4 -3.18 -16.93 -3.58
CA PHE A 4 -3.33 -15.73 -4.39
C PHE A 4 -4.79 -15.45 -4.77
N LEU A 5 -5.56 -16.48 -5.14
CA LEU A 5 -7.00 -16.33 -5.43
C LEU A 5 -7.80 -15.91 -4.19
N ARG A 6 -7.44 -16.41 -3.00
CA ARG A 6 -8.05 -15.98 -1.73
C ARG A 6 -7.71 -14.52 -1.43
N GLU A 7 -6.48 -14.09 -1.67
CA GLU A 7 -6.02 -12.72 -1.48
C GLU A 7 -6.75 -11.73 -2.40
N ILE A 8 -6.90 -12.07 -3.69
CA ILE A 8 -7.69 -11.27 -4.64
C ILE A 8 -9.14 -11.15 -4.19
N THR A 9 -9.75 -12.26 -3.78
CA THR A 9 -11.15 -12.26 -3.33
C THR A 9 -11.33 -11.40 -2.08
N SER A 10 -10.41 -11.48 -1.12
CA SER A 10 -10.39 -10.64 0.08
C SER A 10 -10.24 -9.17 -0.27
N THR A 11 -9.30 -8.85 -1.16
CA THR A 11 -9.05 -7.50 -1.67
C THR A 11 -10.29 -6.91 -2.32
N SER A 12 -10.98 -7.67 -3.17
CA SER A 12 -12.23 -7.23 -3.80
C SER A 12 -13.34 -6.93 -2.77
N LYS A 13 -13.47 -7.76 -1.73
CA LYS A 13 -14.40 -7.50 -0.63
C LYS A 13 -14.05 -6.21 0.12
N ASN A 14 -12.77 -5.96 0.39
CA ASN A 14 -12.32 -4.74 1.07
C ASN A 14 -12.61 -3.47 0.25
N LEU A 15 -12.44 -3.53 -1.09
CA LEU A 15 -12.77 -2.40 -1.97
C LEU A 15 -14.23 -1.97 -1.81
N LEU A 16 -15.14 -2.95 -1.71
CA LEU A 16 -16.57 -2.72 -1.52
C LEU A 16 -16.89 -2.26 -0.11
N ALA A 17 -16.35 -2.95 0.91
CA ALA A 17 -16.58 -2.60 2.32
C ALA A 17 -16.12 -1.17 2.65
N PHE A 18 -15.00 -0.71 2.07
CA PHE A 18 -14.53 0.66 2.28
C PHE A 18 -15.44 1.73 1.68
N ARG A 19 -16.34 1.39 0.75
CA ARG A 19 -17.37 2.34 0.31
C ARG A 19 -18.32 2.69 1.45
N GLU A 20 -18.66 1.73 2.30
CA GLU A 20 -19.56 1.98 3.45
C GLU A 20 -18.93 2.92 4.48
N MET A 21 -17.61 3.14 4.42
CA MET A 21 -16.88 4.00 5.35
C MET A 21 -16.99 5.49 5.00
N TYR A 22 -17.71 5.91 3.94
CA TYR A 22 -18.10 7.32 3.80
C TYR A 22 -19.00 7.76 4.97
N GLU A 23 -19.79 6.85 5.52
CA GLU A 23 -20.60 7.07 6.71
C GLU A 23 -19.73 7.22 7.95
N TYR A 24 -19.84 8.36 8.63
CA TYR A 24 -19.09 8.65 9.85
C TYR A 24 -19.28 7.58 10.93
N ARG A 25 -20.52 7.11 11.12
CA ARG A 25 -20.85 6.12 12.15
C ARG A 25 -20.13 4.79 11.93
N ASN A 26 -20.00 4.36 10.67
CA ASN A 26 -19.32 3.12 10.33
C ASN A 26 -17.84 3.20 10.70
N ARG A 27 -17.19 4.35 10.43
CA ARG A 27 -15.80 4.58 10.85
C ARG A 27 -15.66 4.57 12.36
N LEU A 28 -16.52 5.30 13.07
CA LEU A 28 -16.50 5.37 14.53
C LEU A 28 -16.67 3.99 15.18
N GLN A 29 -17.53 3.13 14.62
CA GLN A 29 -17.76 1.78 15.14
C GLN A 29 -16.50 0.89 15.11
N THR A 30 -15.56 1.14 14.19
CA THR A 30 -14.29 0.42 14.16
C THR A 30 -13.41 0.75 15.36
N LEU A 31 -13.54 1.95 15.95
CA LEU A 31 -12.64 2.49 16.99
C LEU A 31 -13.10 2.17 18.42
N THR A 32 -13.90 1.13 18.62
CA THR A 32 -14.42 0.73 19.94
C THR A 32 -13.31 0.29 20.91
N ALA A 33 -12.25 -0.35 20.38
CA ALA A 33 -11.07 -0.79 21.12
C ALA A 33 -9.90 0.20 21.05
N TRP A 34 -10.14 1.44 20.59
CA TRP A 34 -9.08 2.44 20.44
C TRP A 34 -8.51 2.88 21.80
N PRO A 35 -7.17 2.96 21.96
CA PRO A 35 -6.54 3.18 23.26
C PRO A 35 -6.67 4.62 23.78
N PHE A 36 -6.82 5.62 22.91
CA PHE A 36 -6.88 7.03 23.30
C PHE A 36 -8.33 7.52 23.36
N LYS A 37 -8.82 7.84 24.56
CA LYS A 37 -10.20 8.29 24.80
C LYS A 37 -10.21 9.69 25.38
N ASP A 38 -10.45 9.81 26.68
CA ASP A 38 -10.57 11.10 27.36
C ASP A 38 -9.26 11.90 27.37
N ASN A 39 -9.38 13.23 27.31
CA ASN A 39 -8.25 14.20 27.34
C ASN A 39 -7.18 14.01 26.25
N CYS A 40 -7.51 13.31 25.16
CA CYS A 40 -6.64 13.14 24.00
C CYS A 40 -7.17 13.95 22.80
N LYS A 41 -6.30 14.32 21.85
CA LYS A 41 -6.70 14.86 20.54
C LYS A 41 -7.06 13.74 19.57
N CYS A 42 -6.38 12.60 19.65
CA CYS A 42 -6.62 11.41 18.83
C CYS A 42 -7.77 10.53 19.37
N THR A 43 -8.88 11.14 19.78
CA THR A 43 -10.07 10.39 20.23
C THR A 43 -10.72 9.63 19.08
N PRO A 44 -11.54 8.59 19.33
CA PRO A 44 -12.26 7.85 18.29
C PRO A 44 -13.05 8.77 17.34
N GLU A 45 -13.68 9.82 17.87
CA GLU A 45 -14.45 10.79 17.10
C GLU A 45 -13.56 11.59 16.15
N ASN A 46 -12.41 12.06 16.63
CA ASN A 46 -11.49 12.84 15.81
C ASN A 46 -10.79 11.96 14.77
N MET A 47 -10.45 10.72 15.12
CA MET A 47 -9.94 9.71 14.18
C MET A 47 -10.96 9.45 13.06
N ALA A 48 -12.21 9.18 13.42
CA ALA A 48 -13.28 8.96 12.45
C ALA A 48 -13.57 10.21 11.60
N LYS A 49 -13.53 11.41 12.16
CA LYS A 49 -13.67 12.67 11.38
C LYS A 49 -12.56 12.84 10.36
N ALA A 50 -11.31 12.49 10.71
CA ALA A 50 -10.18 12.51 9.79
C ALA A 50 -10.17 11.35 8.77
N GLY A 51 -11.19 10.50 8.76
CA GLY A 51 -11.33 9.41 7.79
C GLY A 51 -10.61 8.12 8.19
N PHE A 52 -10.15 7.99 9.44
CA PHE A 52 -9.52 6.77 9.92
C PHE A 52 -10.53 5.73 10.40
N ILE A 53 -10.16 4.47 10.19
CA ILE A 53 -10.73 3.28 10.81
C ILE A 53 -9.65 2.57 11.63
N HIS A 54 -10.06 1.82 12.65
CA HIS A 54 -9.14 0.97 13.41
C HIS A 54 -8.75 -0.24 12.56
N HIS A 55 -7.45 -0.47 12.39
CA HIS A 55 -6.91 -1.57 11.60
C HIS A 55 -5.77 -2.29 12.34
N PRO A 56 -6.02 -2.83 13.55
CA PRO A 56 -4.95 -3.34 14.41
C PRO A 56 -4.27 -4.57 13.81
N HIS A 57 -2.96 -4.67 14.04
CA HIS A 57 -2.20 -5.90 13.87
C HIS A 57 -1.88 -6.49 15.24
N ALA A 58 -1.48 -7.77 15.28
CA ALA A 58 -1.25 -8.47 16.55
C ALA A 58 -0.17 -7.80 17.42
N GLU A 59 0.82 -7.18 16.77
CA GLU A 59 1.94 -6.49 17.43
C GLU A 59 1.72 -4.98 17.54
N GLU A 60 0.80 -4.43 16.73
CA GLU A 60 0.57 -2.98 16.56
C GLU A 60 -0.94 -2.68 16.77
N PRO A 61 -1.40 -2.57 18.04
CA PRO A 61 -2.81 -2.46 18.37
C PRO A 61 -3.40 -1.08 18.06
N ASP A 62 -2.58 -0.06 17.79
CA ASP A 62 -2.99 1.32 17.52
C ASP A 62 -2.86 1.72 16.04
N VAL A 63 -2.77 0.74 15.13
CA VAL A 63 -2.77 1.04 13.69
C VAL A 63 -4.14 1.59 13.27
N ALA A 64 -4.11 2.75 12.63
CA ALA A 64 -5.25 3.40 12.03
C ALA A 64 -5.06 3.56 10.53
N LYS A 65 -6.09 3.23 9.76
CA LYS A 65 -6.06 3.26 8.29
C LYS A 65 -7.09 4.23 7.73
N CYS A 66 -6.70 5.08 6.79
CA CYS A 66 -7.69 5.87 6.08
C CYS A 66 -8.48 4.98 5.10
N PHE A 67 -9.81 4.99 5.15
CA PHE A 67 -10.64 4.20 4.23
C PHE A 67 -10.52 4.63 2.76
N PHE A 68 -10.11 5.89 2.55
CA PHE A 68 -10.09 6.53 1.24
C PHE A 68 -8.74 6.41 0.54
N CYS A 69 -7.70 7.01 1.15
CA CYS A 69 -6.36 7.01 0.57
C CYS A 69 -5.54 5.78 0.97
N LEU A 70 -6.00 4.97 1.93
CA LEU A 70 -5.31 3.79 2.46
C LEU A 70 -3.94 4.06 3.07
N ILE A 71 -3.70 5.26 3.59
CA ILE A 71 -2.53 5.45 4.47
C ILE A 71 -2.78 4.75 5.80
N GLU A 72 -1.74 4.11 6.32
CA GLU A 72 -1.72 3.49 7.64
C GLU A 72 -0.75 4.29 8.52
N LEU A 73 -1.19 4.60 9.73
CA LEU A 73 -0.43 5.32 10.74
C LEU A 73 -0.53 4.57 12.06
N GLU A 74 0.59 4.50 12.76
CA GLU A 74 0.77 3.84 14.05
C GLU A 74 1.60 4.74 14.97
N GLY A 75 1.76 4.35 16.24
CA GLY A 75 2.52 5.12 17.22
C GLY A 75 1.81 6.42 17.58
N TRP A 76 0.50 6.34 17.79
CA TRP A 76 -0.30 7.51 18.14
C TRP A 76 0.04 7.99 19.55
N GLU A 77 0.11 9.31 19.71
CA GLU A 77 0.27 9.97 21.01
C GLU A 77 -0.98 10.80 21.33
N SER A 78 -1.26 11.01 22.61
CA SER A 78 -2.47 11.68 23.08
C SER A 78 -2.62 13.11 22.54
N ASN A 79 -1.54 13.78 22.16
CA ASN A 79 -1.50 15.14 21.64
C ASN A 79 -1.57 15.21 20.09
N HIS A 80 -1.53 14.08 19.38
CA HIS A 80 -1.58 14.05 17.91
C HIS A 80 -3.00 14.40 17.42
N ASP A 81 -3.07 15.34 16.48
CA ASP A 81 -4.31 15.68 15.79
C ASP A 81 -4.44 14.78 14.54
N PRO A 82 -5.50 13.93 14.46
CA PRO A 82 -5.63 12.99 13.35
C PRO A 82 -5.74 13.66 11.98
N TRP A 83 -6.39 14.82 11.90
CA TRP A 83 -6.54 15.52 10.63
C TRP A 83 -5.19 16.05 10.14
N LEU A 84 -4.41 16.67 11.04
CA LEU A 84 -3.09 17.19 10.70
C LEU A 84 -2.10 16.08 10.34
N GLU A 85 -2.08 14.98 11.10
CA GLU A 85 -1.25 13.82 10.76
C GLU A 85 -1.67 13.24 9.40
N HIS A 86 -2.96 13.12 9.12
CA HIS A 86 -3.43 12.62 7.82
C HIS A 86 -3.02 13.54 6.67
N SER A 87 -3.26 14.86 6.77
CA SER A 87 -2.87 15.84 5.75
C SER A 87 -1.35 15.78 5.49
N LYS A 88 -0.55 15.86 6.54
CA LYS A 88 0.92 15.81 6.44
C LYS A 88 1.43 14.52 5.80
N ARG A 89 0.91 13.37 6.24
CA ARG A 89 1.39 12.04 5.81
C ARG A 89 0.88 11.66 4.43
N SER A 90 -0.30 12.15 4.04
CA SER A 90 -0.82 12.02 2.68
C SER A 90 -0.30 13.10 1.72
N GLN A 91 0.53 14.04 2.20
CA GLN A 91 1.02 15.17 1.39
C GLN A 91 -0.13 15.96 0.74
N ASP A 92 -1.21 16.16 1.48
CA ASP A 92 -2.43 16.85 1.03
C ASP A 92 -3.10 16.24 -0.22
N SER A 93 -2.81 14.97 -0.53
CA SER A 93 -3.32 14.29 -1.72
C SER A 93 -4.58 13.45 -1.49
N CYS A 94 -5.13 13.44 -0.28
CA CYS A 94 -6.33 12.67 0.03
C CYS A 94 -7.61 13.44 -0.35
N GLY A 95 -8.30 13.01 -1.42
CA GLY A 95 -9.57 13.63 -1.85
C GLY A 95 -10.66 13.70 -0.77
N PHE A 96 -10.67 12.77 0.20
CA PHE A 96 -11.59 12.86 1.34
C PHE A 96 -11.32 14.07 2.25
N LEU A 97 -10.07 14.44 2.49
CA LEU A 97 -9.75 15.63 3.29
C LEU A 97 -10.01 16.93 2.53
N SER A 98 -9.98 16.87 1.19
CA SER A 98 -10.18 18.02 0.31
C SER A 98 -11.66 18.34 0.06
N LEU A 99 -12.60 17.60 0.65
CA LEU A 99 -14.03 17.86 0.51
C LEU A 99 -14.40 19.22 1.09
N SER A 100 -15.06 20.05 0.27
CA SER A 100 -15.52 21.39 0.65
C SER A 100 -16.91 21.41 1.29
N LYS A 101 -17.63 20.28 1.26
CA LYS A 101 -18.97 20.09 1.81
C LYS A 101 -19.15 18.67 2.34
N ASN A 102 -20.23 18.42 3.07
CA ASN A 102 -20.49 17.09 3.62
C ASN A 102 -20.75 16.09 2.48
N PHE A 103 -20.47 14.82 2.76
CA PHE A 103 -20.70 13.72 1.82
C PHE A 103 -22.16 13.66 1.32
N ASP A 104 -23.12 13.91 2.21
CA ASP A 104 -24.56 13.89 1.88
C ASP A 104 -24.99 15.06 0.98
N ASP A 105 -24.16 16.10 0.88
CA ASP A 105 -24.41 17.30 0.07
C ASP A 105 -23.73 17.23 -1.31
N LEU A 106 -23.05 16.12 -1.63
CA LEU A 106 -22.41 15.90 -2.92
C LEU A 106 -23.45 15.69 -4.03
N THR A 107 -23.19 16.29 -5.19
CA THR A 107 -23.88 15.91 -6.42
C THR A 107 -23.42 14.52 -6.86
N VAL A 108 -24.19 13.89 -7.75
CA VAL A 108 -23.82 12.58 -8.32
C VAL A 108 -22.47 12.63 -9.04
N GLU A 109 -22.17 13.74 -9.71
CA GLU A 109 -20.89 13.95 -10.40
C GLU A 109 -19.72 14.00 -9.42
N GLU A 110 -19.81 14.84 -8.38
CA GLU A 110 -18.76 14.96 -7.36
C GLU A 110 -18.54 13.63 -6.61
N TYR A 111 -19.63 12.92 -6.28
CA TYR A 111 -19.54 11.59 -5.69
C TYR A 111 -18.81 10.60 -6.62
N TYR A 112 -19.13 10.63 -7.91
CA TYR A 112 -18.52 9.73 -8.89
C TYR A 112 -17.02 10.00 -9.03
N GLU A 113 -16.59 11.27 -9.11
CA GLU A 113 -15.18 11.64 -9.14
C GLU A 113 -14.44 11.18 -7.88
N LEU A 114 -15.04 11.41 -6.70
CA LEU A 114 -14.51 10.99 -5.41
C LEU A 114 -14.34 9.46 -5.34
N GLU A 115 -15.36 8.71 -5.77
CA GLU A 115 -15.31 7.25 -5.77
C GLU A 115 -14.33 6.67 -6.80
N MET A 116 -14.20 7.31 -7.97
CA MET A 116 -13.14 6.98 -8.94
C MET A 116 -11.76 7.18 -8.33
N GLU A 117 -11.56 8.26 -7.57
CA GLU A 117 -10.31 8.50 -6.86
C GLU A 117 -10.04 7.43 -5.80
N ARG A 118 -11.02 7.11 -4.96
CA ARG A 118 -10.91 6.04 -3.97
C ARG A 118 -10.54 4.71 -4.62
N ALA A 119 -11.24 4.32 -5.68
CA ALA A 119 -11.01 3.07 -6.39
C ALA A 119 -9.60 3.03 -7.00
N ARG A 120 -9.14 4.13 -7.60
CA ARG A 120 -7.78 4.25 -8.13
C ARG A 120 -6.74 4.11 -7.02
N ASN A 121 -6.91 4.82 -5.91
CA ASN A 121 -6.03 4.73 -4.75
C ASN A 121 -5.93 3.28 -4.26
N PHE A 122 -7.07 2.60 -4.16
CA PHE A 122 -7.15 1.21 -3.73
C PHE A 122 -6.42 0.26 -4.68
N LEU A 123 -6.73 0.30 -5.97
CA LEU A 123 -6.14 -0.57 -6.99
C LEU A 123 -4.63 -0.34 -7.10
N CYS A 124 -4.20 0.92 -7.16
CA CYS A 124 -2.78 1.26 -7.30
C CYS A 124 -1.97 0.90 -6.05
N LYS A 125 -2.48 1.14 -4.84
CA LYS A 125 -1.75 0.78 -3.61
C LYS A 125 -1.71 -0.73 -3.40
N THR A 126 -2.82 -1.43 -3.62
CA THR A 126 -2.87 -2.88 -3.46
C THR A 126 -2.00 -3.59 -4.50
N GLY A 127 -2.11 -3.19 -5.77
CA GLY A 127 -1.26 -3.74 -6.84
C GLY A 127 0.23 -3.54 -6.57
N ARG A 128 0.64 -2.35 -6.13
CA ARG A 128 2.03 -2.08 -5.73
C ARG A 128 2.47 -2.96 -4.56
N SER A 129 1.63 -3.14 -3.54
CA SER A 129 1.95 -4.00 -2.38
C SER A 129 2.19 -5.45 -2.79
N ILE A 130 1.32 -6.00 -3.65
CA ILE A 130 1.44 -7.37 -4.18
C ILE A 130 2.75 -7.52 -4.97
N ILE A 131 3.04 -6.57 -5.87
CA ILE A 131 4.29 -6.57 -6.65
C ILE A 131 5.51 -6.55 -5.73
N ASN A 132 5.54 -5.63 -4.76
CA ASN A 132 6.65 -5.50 -3.82
C ASN A 132 6.87 -6.79 -2.99
N THR A 133 5.77 -7.45 -2.61
CA THR A 133 5.83 -8.72 -1.86
C THR A 133 6.41 -9.83 -2.74
N PHE A 134 5.94 -9.95 -3.98
CA PHE A 134 6.46 -10.92 -4.94
C PHE A 134 7.95 -10.69 -5.23
N GLU A 135 8.37 -9.44 -5.44
CA GLU A 135 9.78 -9.10 -5.68
C GLU A 135 10.67 -9.50 -4.49
N LYS A 136 10.21 -9.26 -3.25
CA LYS A 136 10.90 -9.70 -2.03
C LYS A 136 11.03 -11.22 -1.97
N GLU A 137 9.95 -11.96 -2.21
CA GLU A 137 9.96 -13.44 -2.20
C GLU A 137 10.85 -14.02 -3.30
N ALA A 138 10.83 -13.41 -4.49
CA ALA A 138 11.69 -13.80 -5.60
C ALA A 138 13.17 -13.56 -5.28
N ALA A 139 13.51 -12.42 -4.67
CA ALA A 139 14.86 -12.10 -4.23
C ALA A 139 15.35 -13.07 -3.14
N LEU A 140 14.52 -13.38 -2.13
CA LEU A 140 14.84 -14.36 -1.09
C LEU A 140 15.03 -15.77 -1.67
N THR A 141 14.19 -16.17 -2.61
CA THR A 141 14.31 -17.48 -3.29
C THR A 141 15.57 -17.56 -4.12
N ARG A 142 15.89 -16.51 -4.88
CA ARG A 142 17.15 -16.40 -5.63
C ARG A 142 18.34 -16.54 -4.68
N LYS A 143 18.35 -15.81 -3.56
CA LYS A 143 19.41 -15.89 -2.55
C LYS A 143 19.58 -17.31 -2.02
N ARG A 144 18.48 -17.97 -1.61
CA ARG A 144 18.50 -19.37 -1.12
C ARG A 144 19.09 -20.34 -2.15
N LEU A 145 18.73 -20.19 -3.41
CA LEU A 145 19.26 -21.03 -4.49
C LEU A 145 20.76 -20.78 -4.67
N VAL A 146 21.18 -19.52 -4.77
CA VAL A 146 22.60 -19.16 -4.90
C VAL A 146 23.41 -19.72 -3.73
N ASP A 147 22.98 -19.50 -2.50
CA ASP A 147 23.65 -20.01 -1.29
C ASP A 147 23.75 -21.55 -1.31
N HIS A 148 22.68 -22.24 -1.75
CA HIS A 148 22.69 -23.70 -1.90
C HIS A 148 23.74 -24.18 -2.91
N PHE A 149 23.80 -23.55 -4.08
CA PHE A 149 24.75 -23.92 -5.13
C PHE A 149 26.19 -23.59 -4.75
N MET A 150 26.44 -22.44 -4.12
CA MET A 150 27.75 -22.06 -3.61
C MET A 150 28.26 -23.09 -2.59
N ASN A 151 27.42 -23.47 -1.62
CA ASN A 151 27.83 -24.35 -0.53
C ASN A 151 27.97 -25.81 -0.95
N LYS A 152 27.04 -26.33 -1.77
CA LYS A 152 27.00 -27.75 -2.13
C LYS A 152 27.85 -28.09 -3.35
N TYR A 153 27.97 -27.16 -4.29
CA TYR A 153 28.58 -27.42 -5.59
C TYR A 153 29.78 -26.51 -5.89
N GLN A 154 30.23 -25.68 -4.92
CA GLN A 154 31.35 -24.74 -5.09
C GLN A 154 31.15 -23.80 -6.30
N TYR A 155 29.89 -23.53 -6.65
CA TYR A 155 29.53 -22.60 -7.70
C TYR A 155 29.92 -21.18 -7.29
N THR A 156 30.54 -20.42 -8.18
CA THR A 156 30.80 -18.99 -8.01
C THR A 156 29.86 -18.19 -8.89
N PRO A 157 28.94 -17.38 -8.31
CA PRO A 157 28.04 -16.55 -9.10
C PRO A 157 28.82 -15.48 -9.85
N GLU A 158 28.53 -15.29 -11.13
CA GLU A 158 29.04 -14.13 -11.87
C GLU A 158 28.51 -12.83 -11.25
N THR A 159 29.40 -11.87 -10.97
CA THR A 159 29.02 -10.53 -10.53
C THR A 159 28.35 -9.78 -11.69
N GLU A 160 27.40 -8.89 -11.39
CA GLU A 160 26.66 -8.11 -12.41
C GLU A 160 27.59 -7.30 -13.35
N THR A 161 28.82 -7.00 -12.93
CA THR A 161 29.85 -6.39 -13.76
C THR A 161 30.37 -7.29 -14.89
N SER A 162 30.39 -8.62 -14.71
CA SER A 162 30.71 -9.62 -15.74
C SER A 162 29.63 -9.69 -16.83
N ALA A 163 28.36 -9.64 -16.43
CA ALA A 163 27.21 -9.79 -17.32
C ALA A 163 27.08 -8.62 -18.33
N ILE A 164 27.45 -7.40 -17.94
CA ILE A 164 27.46 -6.23 -18.83
C ILE A 164 28.60 -6.32 -19.86
N CYS A 165 29.75 -6.89 -19.48
CA CYS A 165 30.88 -7.09 -20.40
C CYS A 165 30.54 -8.13 -21.49
N ASN A 166 29.86 -9.22 -21.12
CA ASN A 166 29.51 -10.28 -22.06
C ASN A 166 28.39 -9.89 -23.04
N LYS A 167 27.42 -9.05 -22.62
CA LYS A 167 26.42 -8.50 -23.56
C LYS A 167 27.00 -7.55 -24.61
N ARG A 168 28.03 -6.77 -24.26
CA ARG A 168 28.73 -5.91 -25.24
C ARG A 168 29.60 -6.70 -26.22
N LYS A 169 30.19 -7.81 -25.78
CA LYS A 169 30.96 -8.70 -26.67
C LYS A 169 30.07 -9.42 -27.69
N LEU A 170 28.90 -9.93 -27.30
CA LEU A 170 27.97 -10.59 -28.23
C LEU A 170 27.41 -9.65 -29.31
N CYS A 171 27.11 -8.39 -28.96
CA CYS A 171 26.60 -7.41 -29.93
C CYS A 171 27.69 -6.94 -30.92
N ALA A 172 28.94 -6.86 -30.48
CA ALA A 172 30.07 -6.49 -31.35
C ALA A 172 30.45 -7.60 -32.35
N SER A 173 30.25 -8.87 -31.99
CA SER A 173 30.45 -10.01 -32.91
C SER A 173 29.33 -10.15 -33.95
N GLN A 174 28.11 -9.66 -33.68
CA GLN A 174 27.00 -9.69 -34.64
C GLN A 174 27.05 -8.53 -35.67
N GLN A 175 27.71 -7.42 -35.36
CA GLN A 175 27.85 -6.29 -36.30
C GLN A 175 28.97 -6.44 -37.34
N ILE A 176 29.83 -7.45 -37.20
CA ILE A 176 30.91 -7.73 -38.17
C ILE A 176 30.42 -8.65 -39.30
N GLU A 177 29.36 -9.43 -39.10
CA GLU A 177 28.80 -10.32 -40.14
C GLU A 177 27.83 -9.61 -41.11
N GLU A 178 27.27 -8.45 -40.77
CA GLU A 178 26.30 -7.74 -41.63
C GLU A 178 26.91 -6.68 -42.58
N ASN A 179 28.21 -6.39 -42.49
CA ASN A 179 28.90 -5.44 -43.38
C ASN A 179 29.93 -6.10 -44.32
N GLY A 180 29.81 -7.42 -44.51
CA GLY A 180 30.74 -8.23 -45.28
C GLY A 180 30.07 -9.00 -46.41
N LEU A 181 29.23 -8.36 -47.23
CA LEU A 181 28.96 -8.74 -48.63
C LEU A 181 28.31 -7.59 -49.42
#